data_AF-A0A9E8NHF0-F1
#
_entry.id   AF-A0A9E8NHF0-F1
#
_cell.length_a   1.000
_cell.length_b   1.000
_cell.length_c   1.000
_cell.angle_alpha   90.00
_cell.angle_beta   90.00
_cell.angle_gamma   90.00
#
_symmetry.space_group_name_H-M   'P 1'
#
loop_
_entity.id
_entity.type
_entity.pdbx_description
1 polymer ?
#
loop_
_entity_poly.entity_id
_entity_poly.type
_entity_poly.pdbx_seq_one_letter_code
_entity_poly.pdbx_strand_id
1 'polypeptide(L)'
;MRVSYEPPLFDDQLAASLLRDDEKAFSEIYNRYWQRLYVFALSKLNDETGAEETIQTVFVDLWQKRRRNQIDNLSSYLYKAVKNKCIDHIRQRLVKDRHEEFLLNTFVDEDMGTEELLALQELKAVIDLSMKQLPEKTREIFKLSRLDGLSVREVSLALSVPQRTVEYHLAHALKVMRGCLRDFIVFGGN
;
A
#
# COMPACT_ATOMS: atom_id res chain seq x y z
N MET A 1 -26.22 11.48 -26.95
CA MET A 1 -25.74 11.94 -25.62
C MET A 1 -24.27 11.53 -25.50
N ARG A 2 -23.32 12.45 -25.76
CA ARG A 2 -21.89 12.15 -25.64
C ARG A 2 -21.58 12.05 -24.14
N VAL A 3 -21.30 10.85 -23.66
CA VAL A 3 -20.63 10.67 -22.38
C VAL A 3 -19.21 11.19 -22.59
N SER A 4 -18.90 12.34 -22.02
CA SER A 4 -17.54 12.86 -21.98
C SER A 4 -16.68 11.85 -21.24
N TYR A 5 -15.84 11.11 -21.96
CA TYR A 5 -14.84 10.24 -21.37
C TYR A 5 -13.73 11.14 -20.80
N GLU A 6 -13.81 11.45 -19.50
CA GLU A 6 -12.68 12.05 -18.79
C GLU A 6 -11.66 10.93 -18.52
N PRO A 7 -10.43 11.04 -19.04
CA PRO A 7 -9.41 10.03 -18.82
C PRO A 7 -9.14 9.88 -17.30
N PRO A 8 -8.80 8.67 -16.83
CA PRO A 8 -8.52 8.46 -15.41
C PRO A 8 -7.38 9.37 -14.95
N LEU A 9 -7.67 10.24 -13.98
CA LEU A 9 -6.68 11.16 -13.42
C LEU A 9 -5.52 10.37 -12.83
N PHE A 10 -4.29 10.79 -13.14
CA PHE A 10 -3.09 10.21 -12.55
C PHE A 10 -2.95 10.64 -11.09
N ASP A 11 -2.24 9.86 -10.28
CA ASP A 11 -2.12 10.11 -8.83
C ASP A 11 -1.55 11.50 -8.50
N ASP A 12 -0.64 12.02 -9.33
CA ASP A 12 -0.08 13.36 -9.17
C ASP A 12 -1.14 14.46 -9.40
N GLN A 13 -2.07 14.22 -10.32
CA GLN A 13 -3.19 15.12 -10.60
C GLN A 13 -4.23 15.05 -9.46
N LEU A 14 -4.45 13.87 -8.88
CA LEU A 14 -5.31 13.69 -7.71
C LEU A 14 -4.73 14.39 -6.49
N ALA A 15 -3.42 14.24 -6.23
CA ALA A 15 -2.73 14.94 -5.16
C ALA A 15 -2.81 16.47 -5.34
N ALA A 16 -2.57 16.97 -6.54
CA ALA A 16 -2.68 18.40 -6.85
C ALA A 16 -4.10 18.95 -6.69
N SER A 17 -5.12 18.19 -7.09
CA SER A 17 -6.53 18.58 -6.90
C SER A 17 -6.96 18.50 -5.45
N LEU A 18 -6.47 17.52 -4.68
CA LEU A 18 -6.72 17.41 -3.24
C LEU A 18 -6.22 18.64 -2.47
N LEU A 19 -5.07 19.23 -2.87
CA LEU A 19 -4.55 20.47 -2.29
C LEU A 19 -5.50 21.67 -2.44
N ARG A 20 -6.41 21.62 -3.42
CA ARG A 20 -7.41 22.66 -3.74
C ARG A 20 -8.79 22.35 -3.16
N ASP A 21 -8.86 21.48 -2.16
CA ASP A 21 -10.10 21.03 -1.49
C ASP A 21 -11.10 20.33 -2.44
N ASP A 22 -10.61 19.68 -3.49
CA ASP A 22 -11.45 18.91 -4.39
C ASP A 22 -11.92 17.61 -3.71
N GLU A 23 -13.18 17.59 -3.29
CA GLU A 23 -13.82 16.41 -2.69
C GLU A 23 -13.86 15.22 -3.65
N LYS A 24 -14.00 15.45 -4.97
CA LYS A 24 -14.00 14.36 -5.95
C LYS A 24 -12.64 13.70 -6.03
N ALA A 25 -11.57 14.50 -5.94
CA ALA A 25 -10.22 13.97 -5.87
C ALA A 25 -10.05 13.10 -4.61
N PHE A 26 -10.53 13.56 -3.45
CA PHE A 26 -10.49 12.75 -2.23
C PHE A 26 -11.26 11.44 -2.36
N SER A 27 -12.49 11.47 -2.88
CA SER A 27 -13.30 10.27 -3.10
C SER A 27 -12.62 9.27 -4.04
N GLU A 28 -12.00 9.76 -5.12
CA GLU A 28 -11.28 8.90 -6.06
C GLU A 28 -10.04 8.27 -5.40
N ILE A 29 -9.31 9.04 -4.58
CA ILE A 29 -8.18 8.52 -3.81
C ILE A 29 -8.66 7.44 -2.83
N TYR A 30 -9.75 7.70 -2.10
CA TYR A 30 -10.33 6.72 -1.20
C TYR A 30 -10.67 5.43 -1.94
N ASN A 31 -11.47 5.51 -3.01
CA ASN A 31 -11.90 4.36 -3.82
C ASN A 31 -10.73 3.54 -4.36
N ARG A 32 -9.64 4.19 -4.78
CA ARG A 32 -8.45 3.50 -5.32
C ARG A 32 -7.61 2.78 -4.27
N TYR A 33 -7.54 3.33 -3.07
CA TYR A 33 -6.52 2.96 -2.10
C TYR A 33 -7.05 2.24 -0.86
N TRP A 34 -8.29 2.47 -0.45
CA TRP A 34 -8.82 1.97 0.84
C TRP A 34 -8.61 0.48 1.03
N GLN A 35 -9.02 -0.35 0.06
CA GLN A 35 -8.98 -1.81 0.18
C GLN A 35 -7.54 -2.34 0.23
N ARG A 36 -6.65 -1.77 -0.59
CA ARG A 36 -5.24 -2.20 -0.63
C ARG A 36 -4.51 -1.81 0.65
N LEU A 37 -4.79 -0.62 1.16
CA LEU A 37 -4.23 -0.15 2.42
C LEU A 37 -4.80 -0.93 3.60
N TYR A 38 -6.09 -1.28 3.58
CA TYR A 38 -6.74 -2.11 4.60
C TYR A 38 -6.08 -3.49 4.68
N VAL A 39 -5.95 -4.20 3.55
CA VAL A 39 -5.27 -5.50 3.51
C VAL A 39 -3.81 -5.37 3.99
N PHE A 40 -3.13 -4.29 3.62
CA PHE A 40 -1.78 -4.02 4.12
C PHE A 40 -1.76 -3.81 5.65
N ALA A 41 -2.67 -3.01 6.21
CA ALA A 41 -2.77 -2.78 7.65
C ALA A 41 -3.13 -4.08 8.40
N LEU A 42 -4.09 -4.84 7.89
CA LEU A 42 -4.50 -6.13 8.43
C LEU A 42 -3.33 -7.12 8.50
N SER A 43 -2.52 -7.19 7.43
CA SER A 43 -1.30 -8.03 7.41
C SER A 43 -0.22 -7.61 8.43
N LYS A 44 -0.30 -6.39 8.97
CA LYS A 44 0.64 -5.87 9.98
C LYS A 44 0.11 -5.99 11.39
N LEU A 45 -1.20 -5.84 11.58
CA LEU A 45 -1.84 -5.79 12.88
C LEU A 45 -2.44 -7.13 13.31
N ASN A 46 -2.85 -7.97 12.35
CA ASN A 46 -3.66 -9.17 12.60
C ASN A 46 -4.88 -8.87 13.49
N ASP A 47 -5.49 -7.71 13.26
CA ASP A 47 -6.60 -7.14 14.01
C ASP A 47 -7.44 -6.33 13.03
N GLU A 48 -8.64 -6.82 12.74
CA GLU A 48 -9.58 -6.16 11.81
C GLU A 48 -9.99 -4.79 12.30
N THR A 49 -10.30 -4.66 13.59
CA THR A 49 -10.74 -3.40 14.19
C THR A 49 -9.60 -2.38 14.14
N GLY A 50 -8.40 -2.78 14.57
CA GLY A 50 -7.20 -1.95 14.49
C GLY A 50 -6.84 -1.54 13.06
N ALA A 51 -7.06 -2.42 12.08
CA ALA A 51 -6.86 -2.13 10.66
C ALA A 51 -7.88 -1.11 10.14
N GLU A 52 -9.17 -1.29 10.42
CA GLU A 52 -10.22 -0.34 10.03
C GLU A 52 -9.98 1.05 10.63
N GLU A 53 -9.71 1.12 11.93
CA GLU A 53 -9.41 2.38 12.63
C GLU A 53 -8.18 3.08 12.03
N THR A 54 -7.14 2.30 11.70
CA THR A 54 -5.94 2.82 11.05
C THR A 54 -6.28 3.46 9.72
N ILE A 55 -7.07 2.79 8.87
CA ILE A 55 -7.46 3.30 7.56
C ILE A 55 -8.30 4.56 7.69
N GLN A 56 -9.33 4.54 8.55
CA GLN A 56 -10.16 5.71 8.82
C GLN A 56 -9.31 6.90 9.26
N THR A 57 -8.41 6.69 10.22
CA THR A 57 -7.52 7.73 10.74
C THR A 57 -6.63 8.31 9.66
N VAL A 58 -6.04 7.49 8.80
CA VAL A 58 -5.17 7.96 7.71
C VAL A 58 -5.93 8.82 6.71
N PHE A 59 -7.16 8.43 6.33
CA PHE A 59 -7.96 9.21 5.39
C PHE A 59 -8.49 10.51 6.01
N VAL A 60 -8.86 10.49 7.30
CA VAL A 60 -9.20 11.71 8.04
C VAL A 60 -8.00 12.66 8.12
N ASP A 61 -6.83 12.14 8.47
CA ASP A 61 -5.57 12.89 8.53
C ASP A 61 -5.20 13.48 7.14
N LEU A 62 -5.37 12.70 6.07
CA LEU A 62 -5.16 13.13 4.70
C LEU A 62 -6.04 14.33 4.37
N TRP A 63 -7.34 14.25 4.67
CA TRP A 63 -8.25 15.36 4.42
C TRP A 63 -7.92 16.58 5.27
N GLN A 64 -7.73 16.43 6.58
CA GLN A 64 -7.48 17.56 7.48
C GLN A 64 -6.17 18.29 7.15
N LYS A 65 -5.13 17.55 6.77
CA LYS A 65 -3.80 18.11 6.48
C LYS A 65 -3.57 18.37 4.99
N ARG A 66 -4.60 18.20 4.14
CA ARG A 66 -4.49 18.29 2.68
C ARG A 66 -3.75 19.52 2.18
N ARG A 67 -3.99 20.70 2.75
CA ARG A 67 -3.34 21.96 2.33
C ARG A 67 -1.89 22.12 2.80
N ARG A 68 -1.45 21.33 3.79
CA ARG A 68 -0.11 21.41 4.40
C ARG A 68 0.82 20.31 3.89
N ASN A 69 0.27 19.20 3.41
CA ASN A 69 1.06 18.07 2.94
C ASN A 69 1.63 18.36 1.55
N GLN A 70 2.95 18.30 1.41
CA GLN A 70 3.59 18.17 0.10
C GLN A 70 3.58 16.68 -0.28
N ILE A 71 2.63 16.31 -1.13
CA ILE A 71 2.46 14.94 -1.60
C ILE A 71 3.11 14.84 -2.98
N ASP A 72 4.38 14.44 -3.02
CA ASP A 72 5.10 14.19 -4.26
C ASP A 72 4.64 12.88 -4.93
N ASN A 73 4.38 11.85 -4.13
CA ASN A 73 3.81 10.59 -4.59
C ASN A 73 2.71 10.12 -3.64
N LEU A 74 1.48 10.12 -4.12
CA LEU A 74 0.31 9.79 -3.32
C LEU A 74 0.35 8.36 -2.75
N SER A 75 0.73 7.38 -3.57
CA SER A 75 0.80 5.99 -3.13
C SER A 75 1.83 5.82 -2.01
N SER A 76 3.07 6.27 -2.22
CA SER A 76 4.13 6.18 -1.22
C SER A 76 3.75 6.91 0.08
N TYR A 77 3.16 8.10 -0.03
CA TYR A 77 2.66 8.85 1.12
C TYR A 77 1.64 8.04 1.94
N LEU A 78 0.64 7.46 1.28
CA LEU A 78 -0.43 6.72 1.96
C LEU A 78 0.09 5.44 2.63
N TYR A 79 0.93 4.66 1.94
CA TYR A 79 1.52 3.45 2.54
C TYR A 79 2.41 3.79 3.74
N LYS A 80 3.18 4.89 3.66
CA LYS A 80 4.00 5.37 4.79
C LYS A 80 3.13 5.82 5.96
N ALA A 81 2.05 6.54 5.70
CA ALA A 81 1.10 6.96 6.73
C ALA A 81 0.46 5.76 7.44
N VAL A 82 -0.02 4.77 6.68
CA VAL A 82 -0.61 3.53 7.24
C VAL A 82 0.43 2.75 8.04
N LYS A 83 1.64 2.53 7.50
CA LYS A 83 2.73 1.84 8.20
C LYS A 83 3.03 2.50 9.56
N ASN A 84 3.14 3.82 9.59
CA ASN A 84 3.42 4.55 10.82
C ASN A 84 2.29 4.39 11.84
N LYS A 85 1.03 4.50 11.41
CA LYS A 85 -0.13 4.29 12.28
C LYS A 85 -0.21 2.86 12.82
N CYS A 86 0.08 1.85 12.00
CA CYS A 86 0.18 0.47 12.47
C CYS A 86 1.27 0.32 13.54
N ILE A 87 2.45 0.92 13.33
CA ILE A 87 3.54 0.89 14.34
C ILE A 87 3.10 1.55 15.64
N ASP A 88 2.43 2.69 15.57
CA ASP A 88 1.93 3.40 16.75
C ASP A 88 0.84 2.60 17.47
N HIS A 89 -0.07 1.96 16.73
CA HIS A 89 -1.08 1.06 17.27
C HIS A 89 -0.44 -0.13 18.00
N ILE A 90 0.55 -0.80 17.38
CA ILE A 90 1.29 -1.90 18.00
C ILE A 90 2.01 -1.42 19.27
N ARG A 91 2.64 -0.24 19.26
CA ARG A 91 3.29 0.32 20.46
C ARG A 91 2.29 0.56 21.59
N GLN A 92 1.12 1.12 21.28
CA GLN A 92 0.08 1.35 22.28
C GLN A 92 -0.45 0.05 22.86
N ARG A 93 -0.66 -0.96 21.99
CA ARG A 93 -1.06 -2.31 22.41
C ARG A 93 0.01 -2.94 23.30
N LEU A 94 1.28 -2.92 22.92
CA LEU A 94 2.37 -3.43 23.77
C LEU A 94 2.48 -2.74 25.15
N VAL A 95 2.18 -1.44 25.23
CA VAL A 95 2.15 -0.71 26.52
C VAL A 95 0.94 -1.14 27.36
N LYS A 96 -0.24 -1.30 26.73
CA LYS A 96 -1.45 -1.83 27.39
C LYS A 96 -1.25 -3.27 27.82
N ASP A 97 -0.77 -4.13 26.92
CA ASP A 97 -0.44 -5.53 27.17
C ASP A 97 0.60 -5.65 28.29
N ARG A 98 1.61 -4.78 28.40
CA ARG A 98 2.53 -4.78 29.55
C ARG A 98 1.85 -4.40 30.88
N HIS A 99 0.80 -3.59 30.84
CA HIS A 99 -0.04 -3.31 32.01
C HIS A 99 -1.06 -4.43 32.29
N GLU A 100 -1.55 -5.11 31.26
CA GLU A 100 -2.52 -6.20 31.33
C GLU A 100 -1.87 -7.57 31.61
N GLU A 101 -0.62 -7.81 31.22
CA GLU A 101 0.18 -9.03 31.50
C GLU A 101 0.52 -9.11 33.01
N PHE A 102 0.50 -7.97 33.72
CA PHE A 102 0.50 -7.95 35.18
C PHE A 102 -0.84 -8.43 35.79
N LEU A 103 -1.92 -8.52 34.99
CA LEU A 103 -3.30 -8.77 35.42
C LEU A 103 -3.96 -10.03 34.80
N LEU A 104 -3.55 -10.48 33.61
CA LEU A 104 -4.23 -11.53 32.83
C LEU A 104 -3.21 -12.48 32.19
N ASN A 105 -2.74 -13.47 32.95
CA ASN A 105 -2.02 -14.60 32.40
C ASN A 105 -3.01 -15.73 32.08
N THR A 106 -3.90 -15.58 31.09
CA THR A 106 -4.70 -16.70 30.56
C THR A 106 -5.29 -16.42 29.17
N PHE A 107 -5.13 -17.41 28.28
CA PHE A 107 -5.76 -17.60 26.96
C PHE A 107 -5.14 -16.90 25.74
N VAL A 108 -4.47 -17.71 24.91
CA VAL A 108 -4.26 -17.46 23.49
C VAL A 108 -4.87 -18.65 22.77
N ASP A 109 -5.82 -18.39 21.87
CA ASP A 109 -5.97 -19.21 20.67
C ASP A 109 -6.75 -18.50 19.56
N GLU A 110 -6.66 -19.10 18.37
CA GLU A 110 -7.48 -18.95 17.14
C GLU A 110 -7.03 -17.93 16.08
N ASP A 111 -7.15 -18.17 14.77
CA ASP A 111 -7.23 -19.37 13.92
C ASP A 111 -7.12 -18.83 12.48
N MET A 112 -6.28 -19.40 11.61
CA MET A 112 -6.31 -19.08 10.17
C MET A 112 -6.59 -20.38 9.41
N GLY A 113 -7.72 -20.42 8.70
CA GLY A 113 -8.13 -21.59 7.93
C GLY A 113 -7.06 -22.04 6.92
N THR A 114 -6.81 -23.34 6.89
CA THR A 114 -5.75 -23.99 6.08
C THR A 114 -5.80 -23.67 4.58
N GLU A 115 -6.99 -23.37 4.05
CA GLU A 115 -7.22 -23.08 2.62
C GLU A 115 -6.83 -21.64 2.24
N GLU A 116 -7.14 -20.68 3.11
CA GLU A 116 -6.74 -19.28 2.93
C GLU A 116 -5.21 -19.12 3.07
N LEU A 117 -4.61 -19.88 3.99
CA LEU A 117 -3.16 -19.95 4.12
C LEU A 117 -2.48 -20.51 2.87
N LEU A 118 -3.08 -21.52 2.23
CA LEU A 118 -2.57 -22.12 0.98
C LEU A 118 -2.65 -21.12 -0.18
N ALA A 119 -3.80 -20.47 -0.37
CA ALA A 119 -3.99 -19.45 -1.41
C ALA A 119 -3.03 -18.26 -1.23
N LEU A 120 -2.77 -17.85 0.01
CA LEU A 120 -1.77 -16.82 0.32
C LEU A 120 -0.35 -17.25 -0.04
N GLN A 121 0.01 -18.51 0.21
CA GLN A 121 1.33 -19.05 -0.14
C GLN A 121 1.53 -19.14 -1.66
N GLU A 122 0.51 -19.55 -2.40
CA GLU A 122 0.54 -19.60 -3.87
C GLU A 122 0.66 -18.20 -4.48
N LEU A 123 -0.14 -17.25 -4.01
CA LEU A 123 -0.06 -15.85 -4.44
C LEU A 123 1.33 -15.26 -4.16
N LYS A 124 1.89 -15.56 -2.99
CA LYS A 124 3.25 -15.12 -2.63
C LYS A 124 4.30 -15.73 -3.55
N ALA A 125 4.19 -17.01 -3.90
CA ALA A 125 5.10 -17.67 -4.83
C ALA A 125 5.09 -17.01 -6.22
N VAL A 126 3.91 -16.62 -6.72
CA VAL A 126 3.76 -15.91 -8.00
C VAL A 126 4.41 -14.53 -7.95
N ILE A 127 4.22 -13.79 -6.86
CA ILE A 127 4.86 -12.48 -6.67
C ILE A 127 6.38 -12.64 -6.65
N ASP A 128 6.91 -13.61 -5.91
CA ASP A 128 8.34 -13.87 -5.83
C ASP A 128 8.93 -14.28 -7.19
N LEU A 129 8.20 -15.08 -7.96
CA LEU A 129 8.60 -15.48 -9.30
C LEU A 129 8.57 -14.31 -10.29
N SER A 130 7.56 -13.44 -10.20
CA SER A 130 7.46 -12.21 -10.98
C SER A 130 8.63 -11.27 -10.68
N MET A 131 9.03 -11.16 -9.41
CA MET A 131 10.18 -10.37 -8.99
C MET A 131 11.49 -10.92 -9.57
N LYS A 132 11.64 -12.25 -9.70
CA LYS A 132 12.81 -12.87 -10.34
C LYS A 132 12.93 -12.57 -11.83
N GLN A 133 11.81 -12.37 -12.54
CA GLN A 133 11.81 -12.00 -13.96
C GLN A 133 12.23 -10.55 -14.22
N LEU A 134 12.20 -9.69 -13.19
CA LEU A 134 12.66 -8.31 -13.32
C LEU A 134 14.19 -8.26 -13.40
N PRO A 135 14.75 -7.45 -14.32
CA PRO A 135 16.16 -7.08 -14.28
C PRO A 135 16.52 -6.50 -12.90
N GLU A 136 17.73 -6.76 -12.44
CA GLU A 136 18.20 -6.43 -11.08
C GLU A 136 17.91 -4.98 -10.70
N LYS A 137 18.26 -4.03 -11.56
CA LYS A 137 18.04 -2.60 -11.35
C LYS A 137 16.55 -2.21 -11.27
N THR A 138 15.71 -2.86 -12.07
CA THR A 138 14.26 -2.68 -12.02
C THR A 138 13.68 -3.20 -10.71
N ARG A 139 14.17 -4.36 -10.24
CA ARG A 139 13.77 -4.99 -8.99
C ARG A 139 14.14 -4.14 -7.78
N GLU A 140 15.36 -3.62 -7.77
CA GLU A 140 15.87 -2.73 -6.71
C GLU A 140 15.03 -1.45 -6.60
N ILE A 141 14.83 -0.75 -7.73
CA ILE A 141 13.99 0.46 -7.79
C ILE A 141 12.56 0.16 -7.32
N PHE A 142 12.01 -0.98 -7.73
CA PHE A 142 10.67 -1.40 -7.32
C PHE A 142 10.58 -1.64 -5.80
N LYS A 143 11.56 -2.32 -5.21
CA LYS A 143 11.61 -2.56 -3.75
C LYS A 143 11.69 -1.25 -2.97
N LEU A 144 12.61 -0.36 -3.33
CA LEU A 144 12.76 0.95 -2.67
C LEU A 144 11.45 1.75 -2.74
N SER A 145 10.78 1.74 -3.89
CA SER A 145 9.52 2.48 -4.03
C SER A 145 8.34 1.84 -3.30
N ARG A 146 8.20 0.51 -3.36
CA ARG A 146 6.97 -0.19 -2.93
C ARG A 146 7.05 -0.85 -1.57
N LEU A 147 8.22 -1.35 -1.19
CA LEU A 147 8.43 -1.97 0.13
C LEU A 147 8.91 -0.94 1.15
N ASP A 148 9.88 -0.13 0.74
CA ASP A 148 10.50 0.85 1.62
C ASP A 148 9.77 2.21 1.60
N GLY A 149 8.89 2.39 0.60
CA GLY A 149 7.99 3.55 0.51
C GLY A 149 8.67 4.84 0.08
N LEU A 150 9.84 4.76 -0.56
CA LEU A 150 10.52 5.94 -1.09
C LEU A 150 9.76 6.50 -2.30
N SER A 151 9.71 7.83 -2.40
CA SER A 151 9.22 8.55 -3.58
C SER A 151 10.18 8.38 -4.76
N VAL A 152 9.69 8.62 -5.98
CA VAL A 152 10.53 8.63 -7.20
C VAL A 152 11.75 9.53 -7.05
N ARG A 153 11.57 10.69 -6.41
CA ARG A 153 12.65 11.64 -6.12
C ARG A 153 13.67 11.06 -5.14
N GLU A 154 13.22 10.45 -4.04
CA GLU A 154 14.11 9.84 -3.06
C GLU A 154 14.88 8.65 -3.65
N VAL A 155 14.24 7.81 -4.49
CA VAL A 155 14.91 6.71 -5.20
C VAL A 155 15.92 7.24 -6.23
N SER A 156 15.55 8.29 -6.96
CA SER A 156 16.43 8.98 -7.92
C SER A 156 17.70 9.48 -7.24
N LEU A 157 17.57 10.10 -6.05
CA LEU A 157 18.70 10.54 -5.24
C LEU A 157 19.51 9.36 -4.69
N ALA A 158 18.85 8.35 -4.13
CA ALA A 158 19.49 7.19 -3.53
C ALA A 158 20.35 6.40 -4.53
N LEU A 159 19.88 6.27 -5.78
CA LEU A 159 20.55 5.50 -6.82
C LEU A 159 21.29 6.36 -7.86
N SER A 160 21.30 7.69 -7.69
CA SER A 160 21.89 8.65 -8.64
C SER A 160 21.44 8.44 -10.09
N VAL A 161 20.15 8.18 -10.29
CA VAL A 161 19.53 8.00 -11.62
C VAL A 161 18.44 9.05 -11.86
N PRO A 162 18.18 9.48 -13.11
CA PRO A 162 17.10 10.43 -13.40
C PRO A 162 15.73 9.92 -12.95
N GLN A 163 14.85 10.80 -12.46
CA GLN A 163 13.48 10.45 -12.06
C GLN A 163 12.69 9.73 -13.17
N ARG A 164 12.84 10.18 -14.43
CA ARG A 164 12.25 9.50 -15.60
C ARG A 164 12.72 8.05 -15.76
N THR A 165 13.95 7.76 -15.39
CA THR A 165 14.50 6.39 -15.41
C THR A 165 13.85 5.56 -14.31
N VAL A 166 13.67 6.12 -13.11
CA VAL A 166 12.94 5.47 -12.01
C VAL A 166 11.51 5.15 -12.43
N GLU A 167 10.79 6.11 -13.01
CA GLU A 167 9.42 5.93 -13.53
C GLU A 167 9.35 4.84 -14.59
N TYR A 168 10.29 4.82 -15.54
CA TYR A 168 10.39 3.78 -16.56
C TYR A 168 10.54 2.38 -15.92
N HIS A 169 11.44 2.23 -14.95
CA HIS A 169 11.64 0.97 -14.25
C HIS A 169 10.39 0.55 -13.45
N LEU A 170 9.70 1.48 -12.78
CA LEU A 170 8.47 1.19 -12.08
C LEU A 170 7.34 0.77 -13.03
N ALA A 171 7.18 1.46 -14.16
CA ALA A 171 6.20 1.10 -15.19
C ALA A 171 6.49 -0.28 -15.79
N HIS A 172 7.76 -0.58 -16.07
CA HIS A 172 8.21 -1.88 -16.54
C HIS A 172 7.93 -2.98 -15.52
N ALA A 173 8.26 -2.74 -14.24
CA ALA A 173 8.00 -3.69 -13.15
C ALA A 173 6.51 -4.04 -13.02
N LEU A 174 5.65 -3.02 -13.06
CA LEU A 174 4.20 -3.20 -12.99
C LEU A 174 3.65 -3.99 -14.19
N LYS A 175 4.18 -3.76 -15.40
CA LYS A 175 3.77 -4.50 -16.59
C LYS A 175 4.08 -5.99 -16.47
N VAL A 176 5.30 -6.33 -16.03
CA VAL A 176 5.71 -7.74 -15.84
C VAL A 176 4.85 -8.41 -14.78
N MET A 177 4.72 -7.80 -13.59
CA MET A 177 3.93 -8.38 -12.51
C MET A 177 2.46 -8.56 -12.88
N ARG A 178 1.84 -7.61 -13.60
CA ARG A 178 0.45 -7.76 -14.08
C ARG A 178 0.30 -8.91 -15.06
N GLY A 179 1.30 -9.16 -15.91
CA GLY A 179 1.31 -10.32 -16.81
C GLY A 179 1.27 -11.62 -16.02
N CYS A 180 2.22 -11.82 -15.12
CA CYS A 180 2.32 -13.04 -14.31
C CYS A 180 1.09 -13.28 -13.42
N LEU A 181 0.54 -12.22 -12.81
CA LEU A 181 -0.69 -12.32 -12.01
C LEU A 181 -1.92 -12.64 -12.87
N ARG A 182 -2.00 -12.10 -14.10
CA ARG A 182 -3.08 -12.44 -15.02
C ARG A 182 -3.02 -13.91 -15.43
N ASP A 183 -1.84 -14.41 -15.73
CA ASP A 183 -1.63 -15.82 -16.05
C ASP A 183 -2.04 -16.70 -14.86
N PHE A 184 -1.66 -16.32 -13.63
CA PHE A 184 -2.10 -17.02 -12.42
C PHE A 184 -3.63 -17.04 -12.26
N ILE A 185 -4.31 -15.91 -12.44
CA ILE A 185 -5.78 -15.85 -12.32
C ILE A 185 -6.48 -16.66 -13.42
N VAL A 186 -5.91 -16.70 -14.63
CA VAL A 186 -6.49 -17.43 -15.77
C VAL A 186 -6.25 -18.95 -15.68
N PHE A 187 -5.12 -19.38 -15.11
CA PHE A 187 -4.75 -20.81 -15.02
C PHE A 187 -5.00 -21.46 -13.64
N GLY A 188 -5.17 -20.66 -12.57
CA GLY A 188 -5.43 -21.13 -11.20
C GLY A 188 -6.90 -21.12 -10.79
N GLY A 189 -7.83 -20.84 -11.70
CA GLY A 189 -9.28 -20.77 -11.45
C GLY A 189 -10.06 -22.03 -11.84
N ASN A 190 -9.57 -23.23 -11.50
CA ASN A 190 -10.28 -24.51 -11.64
C ASN A 190 -10.29 -25.27 -10.32
#